data_AF-A0A2J6TIG3-F1
#
_entry.id   AF-A0A2J6TIG3-F1
#
_cell.length_a   1.000
_cell.length_b   1.000
_cell.length_c   1.000
_cell.angle_alpha   90.00
_cell.angle_beta   90.00
_cell.angle_gamma   90.00
#
_symmetry.space_group_name_H-M   'P 1'
#
loop_
_entity.id
_entity.type
_entity.pdbx_description
1 polymer ?
#
loop_
_entity_poly.entity_id
_entity_poly.type
_entity_poly.pdbx_seq_one_letter_code
_entity_poly.pdbx_strand_id
1 'polypeptide(L)'
;MILLVGYPVASAYGLPDTGYIACQEMCDTVKNVVRQANVPVMADGDTGYGSPMNVERTVECYALASAAGVMIEDQTWPKSKLTKSLELGFCAVAYLRTLVAAKLKSIRETLENLKSMTVGAPPTILSYSEVCESVGFNKYWEREEKYKFQRFYERRMERTGRSSRGCIYSNRF
;
A
#
# COMPACT_ATOMS: atom_id res chain seq x y z
N MET A 1 -6.41 -13.38 -3.55
CA MET A 1 -4.95 -13.35 -3.35
C MET A 1 -4.41 -12.12 -4.05
N ILE A 2 -3.48 -11.39 -3.42
CA ILE A 2 -2.76 -10.28 -4.04
C ILE A 2 -1.39 -10.80 -4.48
N LEU A 3 -1.00 -10.52 -5.71
CA LEU A 3 0.36 -10.76 -6.19
C LEU A 3 1.09 -9.41 -6.28
N LEU A 4 2.14 -9.26 -5.49
CA LEU A 4 3.02 -8.10 -5.53
C LEU A 4 4.18 -8.40 -6.46
N VAL A 5 4.17 -7.74 -7.62
CA VAL A 5 5.23 -7.87 -8.64
C VAL A 5 6.24 -6.73 -8.56
N GLY A 6 7.46 -6.96 -9.06
CA GLY A 6 8.53 -5.97 -9.05
C GLY A 6 8.18 -4.71 -9.84
N TYR A 7 7.45 -4.84 -10.95
CA TYR A 7 7.05 -3.72 -11.82
C TYR A 7 6.36 -2.53 -11.11
N PRO A 8 5.23 -2.68 -10.39
CA PRO A 8 4.59 -1.58 -9.67
C PRO A 8 5.50 -0.98 -8.60
N VAL A 9 6.32 -1.79 -7.92
CA VAL A 9 7.24 -1.31 -6.89
C VAL A 9 8.33 -0.45 -7.52
N ALA A 10 9.04 -0.95 -8.53
CA ALA A 10 10.04 -0.19 -9.29
C ALA A 10 9.45 1.11 -9.88
N SER A 11 8.24 1.03 -10.45
CA SER A 11 7.57 2.20 -11.04
C SER A 11 7.24 3.28 -10.01
N ALA A 12 7.01 2.92 -8.75
CA ALA A 12 6.79 3.89 -7.67
C ALA A 12 8.06 4.69 -7.34
N TYR A 13 9.24 4.13 -7.62
CA TYR A 13 10.54 4.81 -7.56
C TYR A 13 10.93 5.51 -8.87
N GLY A 14 10.08 5.47 -9.90
CA GLY A 14 10.42 5.99 -11.23
C GLY A 14 11.47 5.16 -11.97
N LEU A 15 11.67 3.90 -11.57
CA LEU A 15 12.67 2.99 -12.13
C LEU A 15 12.00 1.93 -13.04
N PRO A 16 12.71 1.44 -14.07
CA PRO A 16 12.23 0.33 -14.87
C PRO A 16 12.41 -1.00 -14.12
N ASP A 17 11.55 -1.97 -14.44
CA ASP A 17 11.62 -3.33 -13.91
C ASP A 17 12.69 -4.17 -14.61
N THR A 18 13.95 -3.88 -14.28
CA THR A 18 15.13 -4.58 -14.82
C THR A 18 16.05 -5.04 -13.69
N GLY A 19 15.49 -5.28 -12.50
CA GLY A 19 16.24 -5.64 -11.29
C GLY A 19 16.96 -4.48 -10.62
N TYR A 20 16.45 -3.24 -10.77
CA TYR A 20 16.99 -2.06 -10.08
C TYR A 20 16.62 -1.98 -8.59
N ILE A 21 15.41 -2.44 -8.25
CA ILE A 21 14.98 -2.51 -6.85
C ILE A 21 15.65 -3.70 -6.18
N ALA A 22 16.03 -3.55 -4.91
CA ALA A 22 16.59 -4.64 -4.14
C ALA A 22 15.47 -5.38 -3.37
N CYS A 23 15.86 -6.50 -2.75
CA CYS A 23 14.97 -7.31 -1.94
C CYS A 23 14.28 -6.50 -0.83
N GLN A 24 14.95 -5.48 -0.29
CA GLN A 24 14.44 -4.68 0.83
C GLN A 24 13.24 -3.82 0.44
N GLU A 25 13.27 -3.14 -0.71
CA GLU A 25 12.14 -2.34 -1.20
C GLU A 25 10.89 -3.20 -1.41
N MET A 26 11.09 -4.45 -1.87
CA MET A 26 10.00 -5.42 -1.96
C MET A 26 9.50 -5.83 -0.57
N CYS A 27 10.38 -6.14 0.38
CA CYS A 27 9.99 -6.51 1.75
C CYS A 27 9.15 -5.41 2.43
N ASP A 28 9.55 -4.16 2.27
CA ASP A 28 8.85 -3.02 2.88
C ASP A 28 7.47 -2.83 2.24
N THR A 29 7.37 -3.02 0.92
CA THR A 29 6.09 -3.01 0.22
C THR A 29 5.18 -4.15 0.68
N VAL A 30 5.71 -5.37 0.81
CA VAL A 30 4.96 -6.53 1.32
C VAL A 30 4.39 -6.25 2.70
N LYS A 31 5.21 -5.75 3.64
CA LYS A 31 4.74 -5.41 5.00
C LYS A 31 3.60 -4.39 4.98
N ASN A 32 3.73 -3.35 4.16
CA ASN A 32 2.70 -2.32 4.03
C ASN A 32 1.37 -2.88 3.52
N VAL A 33 1.43 -3.80 2.55
CA VAL A 33 0.23 -4.40 1.95
C VAL A 33 -0.39 -5.43 2.87
N VAL A 34 0.40 -6.34 3.47
CA VAL A 34 -0.11 -7.36 4.39
C VAL A 34 -0.78 -6.74 5.60
N ARG A 35 -0.31 -5.59 6.09
CA ARG A 35 -0.95 -4.86 7.20
C ARG A 35 -2.36 -4.36 6.86
N GLN A 36 -2.66 -4.13 5.58
CA GLN A 36 -3.95 -3.59 5.11
C GLN A 36 -4.85 -4.64 4.46
N ALA A 37 -4.26 -5.68 3.87
CA ALA A 37 -4.99 -6.71 3.13
C ALA A 37 -5.42 -7.86 4.04
N ASN A 38 -6.69 -8.26 3.95
CA ASN A 38 -7.23 -9.44 4.63
C ASN A 38 -7.14 -10.73 3.78
N VAL A 39 -6.35 -10.71 2.70
CA VAL A 39 -6.19 -11.83 1.77
C VAL A 39 -4.71 -12.19 1.64
N PRO A 40 -4.36 -13.45 1.31
CA PRO A 40 -2.97 -13.85 1.14
C PRO A 40 -2.24 -12.98 0.11
N VAL A 41 -1.00 -12.61 0.43
CA VAL A 41 -0.10 -11.81 -0.41
C VAL A 41 1.05 -12.70 -0.87
N MET A 42 1.20 -12.89 -2.18
CA MET A 42 2.34 -13.54 -2.79
C MET A 42 3.30 -12.48 -3.33
N ALA A 43 4.61 -12.64 -3.10
CA ALA A 43 5.62 -11.67 -3.50
C ALA A 43 6.49 -12.20 -4.65
N ASP A 44 6.76 -11.36 -5.62
CA ASP A 44 7.75 -11.58 -6.69
C ASP A 44 9.15 -11.42 -6.13
N GLY A 45 9.94 -12.49 -6.17
CA GLY A 45 11.32 -12.51 -5.72
C GLY A 45 12.34 -12.36 -6.85
N ASP A 46 11.93 -11.96 -8.06
CA ASP A 46 12.76 -11.96 -9.27
C ASP A 46 13.50 -13.32 -9.40
N THR A 47 14.82 -13.30 -9.58
CA THR A 47 15.69 -14.49 -9.61
C THR A 47 16.28 -14.84 -8.24
N GLY A 48 15.78 -14.23 -7.15
CA GLY A 48 16.30 -14.35 -5.80
C GLY A 48 17.47 -13.42 -5.46
N TYR A 49 17.59 -12.30 -6.18
CA TYR A 49 18.51 -11.19 -5.88
C TYR A 49 20.00 -11.57 -5.75
N GLY A 50 20.46 -12.62 -6.45
CA GLY A 50 21.88 -12.98 -6.54
C GLY A 50 22.15 -14.48 -6.57
N SER A 51 23.05 -14.93 -5.70
CA SER A 51 23.46 -16.33 -5.55
C SER A 51 22.41 -17.16 -4.78
N PRO A 52 22.55 -18.50 -4.69
CA PRO A 52 21.67 -19.32 -3.85
C PRO A 52 21.56 -18.86 -2.38
N MET A 53 22.63 -18.28 -1.81
CA MET A 53 22.58 -17.70 -0.45
C MET A 53 21.69 -16.45 -0.40
N ASN A 54 21.60 -15.70 -1.49
CA ASN A 54 20.68 -14.57 -1.61
C ASN A 54 19.24 -15.05 -1.72
N VAL A 55 19.00 -16.13 -2.46
CA VAL A 55 17.66 -16.75 -2.57
C VAL A 55 17.16 -17.19 -1.19
N GLU A 56 17.99 -17.89 -0.41
CA GLU A 56 17.67 -18.28 0.97
C GLU A 56 17.28 -17.06 1.81
N ARG A 57 18.13 -16.04 1.82
CA ARG A 57 17.84 -14.77 2.51
C ARG A 57 16.54 -14.12 2.02
N THR A 58 16.25 -14.13 0.73
CA THR A 58 15.01 -13.56 0.16
C THR A 58 13.78 -14.28 0.68
N VAL A 59 13.80 -15.61 0.71
CA VAL A 59 12.70 -16.43 1.25
C VAL A 59 12.48 -16.09 2.73
N GLU A 60 13.56 -16.04 3.54
CA GLU A 60 13.48 -15.66 4.95
C GLU A 60 12.92 -14.25 5.14
N CYS A 61 13.42 -13.27 4.38
CA CYS A 61 12.98 -11.89 4.46
C CYS A 61 11.49 -11.73 4.10
N TYR A 62 11.00 -12.46 3.10
CA TYR A 62 9.59 -12.43 2.71
C TYR A 62 8.68 -13.14 3.72
N ALA A 63 9.15 -14.24 4.31
CA ALA A 63 8.43 -14.90 5.41
C ALA A 63 8.32 -13.95 6.62
N LEU A 64 9.40 -13.24 6.98
CA LEU A 64 9.39 -12.24 8.04
C LEU A 64 8.54 -10.99 7.71
N ALA A 65 8.35 -10.70 6.42
CA ALA A 65 7.43 -9.67 5.94
C ALA A 65 5.96 -10.13 5.95
N SER A 66 5.69 -11.36 6.40
CA SER A 66 4.36 -11.99 6.41
C SER A 66 3.78 -12.24 5.02
N ALA A 67 4.62 -12.45 4.00
CA ALA A 67 4.16 -12.96 2.71
C ALA A 67 3.62 -14.39 2.88
N ALA A 68 2.53 -14.70 2.19
CA ALA A 68 1.96 -16.04 2.12
C ALA A 68 2.71 -16.96 1.16
N GLY A 69 3.51 -16.39 0.25
CA GLY A 69 4.33 -17.13 -0.69
C GLY A 69 5.27 -16.23 -1.48
N VAL A 70 6.23 -16.85 -2.16
CA VAL A 70 7.21 -16.19 -3.03
C VAL A 70 7.23 -16.85 -4.40
N MET A 71 7.36 -16.04 -5.45
CA MET A 71 7.59 -16.47 -6.82
C MET A 71 9.05 -16.22 -7.16
N ILE A 72 9.79 -17.28 -7.51
CA ILE A 72 11.17 -17.18 -7.99
C ILE A 72 11.20 -17.59 -9.45
N GLU A 73 11.82 -16.75 -10.28
CA GLU A 73 11.96 -16.97 -11.71
C GLU A 73 13.28 -17.69 -12.04
N ASP A 74 13.26 -18.50 -13.10
CA ASP A 74 14.41 -19.25 -13.62
C ASP A 74 15.26 -18.44 -14.63
N GLN A 75 15.05 -17.13 -14.69
CA GLN A 75 15.77 -16.26 -15.62
C GLN A 75 17.27 -16.18 -15.28
N THR A 76 18.11 -16.17 -16.31
CA THR A 76 19.54 -15.83 -16.18
C THR A 76 19.71 -14.32 -16.09
N TRP A 77 20.56 -13.85 -15.18
CA TRP A 77 20.89 -12.42 -15.09
C TRP A 77 21.63 -11.93 -16.35
N PRO A 78 21.27 -10.78 -16.96
CA PRO A 78 20.24 -9.80 -16.58
C PRO A 78 18.80 -10.16 -17.03
N LYS A 79 17.78 -9.64 -16.31
CA LYS A 79 16.34 -9.90 -16.51
C LYS A 79 15.91 -9.70 -17.98
N SER A 80 15.24 -10.71 -18.56
CA SER A 80 14.75 -10.75 -19.94
C SER A 80 13.22 -10.67 -20.03
N LYS A 81 12.68 -10.37 -21.21
CA LYS A 81 11.23 -10.28 -21.42
C LYS A 81 10.65 -11.64 -21.78
N LEU A 82 9.75 -12.17 -20.96
CA LEU A 82 8.98 -13.36 -21.32
C LEU A 82 7.86 -12.99 -22.31
N THR A 83 7.84 -13.64 -23.48
CA THR A 83 6.77 -13.51 -24.47
C THR A 83 6.28 -14.92 -24.78
N LYS A 84 5.10 -15.32 -24.28
CA LYS A 84 4.52 -16.61 -24.64
C LYS A 84 3.01 -16.50 -24.81
N SER A 85 2.54 -17.06 -25.94
CA SER A 85 1.13 -17.16 -26.30
C SER A 85 0.44 -18.23 -25.46
N LEU A 86 -0.81 -17.99 -25.08
CA LEU A 86 -1.60 -18.78 -24.12
C LEU A 86 -2.61 -19.65 -24.86
N GLU A 87 -2.48 -20.98 -24.77
CA GLU A 87 -3.47 -21.94 -25.33
C GLU A 87 -3.78 -23.13 -24.39
N LEU A 88 -3.47 -23.07 -23.09
CA LEU A 88 -3.61 -24.21 -22.16
C LEU A 88 -4.44 -23.90 -20.91
N GLY A 89 -4.93 -24.94 -20.22
CA GLY A 89 -5.78 -24.84 -19.03
C GLY A 89 -5.04 -24.36 -17.78
N PHE A 90 -5.23 -23.09 -17.42
CA PHE A 90 -4.63 -22.47 -16.23
C PHE A 90 -5.59 -22.52 -15.03
N CYS A 91 -5.03 -22.67 -13.82
CA CYS A 91 -5.78 -22.59 -12.56
C CYS A 91 -5.82 -21.16 -11.96
N ALA A 92 -5.02 -20.23 -12.49
CA ALA A 92 -4.94 -18.85 -12.03
C ALA A 92 -4.56 -17.91 -13.17
N VAL A 93 -5.03 -16.66 -13.08
CA VAL A 93 -4.71 -15.57 -14.01
C VAL A 93 -4.34 -14.34 -13.18
N ALA A 94 -3.28 -13.63 -13.57
CA ALA A 94 -2.78 -12.46 -12.87
C ALA A 94 -2.75 -11.21 -13.76
N TYR A 95 -3.23 -10.08 -13.23
CA TYR A 95 -3.35 -8.80 -13.95
C TYR A 95 -2.26 -7.81 -13.51
N LEU A 96 -1.02 -8.11 -13.86
CA LEU A 96 0.19 -7.53 -13.24
C LEU A 96 0.35 -6.01 -13.43
N ARG A 97 0.02 -5.50 -14.62
CA ARG A 97 0.28 -4.09 -15.00
C ARG A 97 -0.96 -3.20 -14.93
N THR A 98 -2.13 -3.78 -14.68
CA THR A 98 -3.41 -3.08 -14.85
C THR A 98 -3.53 -1.88 -13.92
N LEU A 99 -3.18 -2.04 -12.64
CA LEU A 99 -3.25 -0.96 -11.66
C LEU A 99 -2.26 0.17 -11.95
N VAL A 100 -1.04 -0.16 -12.39
CA VAL A 100 -0.04 0.85 -12.76
C VAL A 100 -0.50 1.64 -13.99
N ALA A 101 -1.01 0.96 -15.02
CA ALA A 101 -1.52 1.60 -16.22
C ALA A 101 -2.71 2.52 -15.90
N ALA A 102 -3.67 2.06 -15.08
CA ALA A 102 -4.82 2.85 -14.67
C ALA A 102 -4.40 4.10 -13.86
N LYS A 103 -3.46 3.93 -12.91
CA LYS A 103 -2.91 5.04 -12.12
C LYS A 103 -2.22 6.08 -13.00
N LEU A 104 -1.32 5.64 -13.88
CA LEU A 104 -0.59 6.56 -14.78
C LEU A 104 -1.53 7.31 -15.71
N LYS A 105 -2.55 6.64 -16.26
CA LYS A 105 -3.58 7.26 -17.09
C LYS A 105 -4.34 8.34 -16.31
N SER A 106 -4.87 7.99 -15.14
CA SER A 106 -5.65 8.89 -14.30
C SER A 106 -4.84 10.13 -13.88
N ILE A 107 -3.59 9.97 -13.48
CA ILE A 107 -2.72 11.09 -13.12
C ILE A 107 -2.46 12.00 -14.32
N ARG A 108 -2.15 11.44 -15.50
CA ARG A 108 -1.86 12.22 -16.71
C ARG A 108 -3.07 13.04 -17.15
N GLU A 109 -4.23 12.40 -17.27
CA GLU A 109 -5.47 13.06 -17.66
C GLU A 109 -5.84 14.17 -16.67
N THR A 110 -5.66 13.91 -15.37
CA THR A 110 -5.91 14.92 -14.33
C THR A 110 -4.96 16.12 -14.49
N LEU A 111 -3.67 15.89 -14.72
CA LEU A 111 -2.69 16.97 -14.92
C LEU A 111 -2.95 17.78 -16.19
N GLU A 112 -3.39 17.12 -17.28
CA GLU A 112 -3.76 17.80 -18.53
C GLU A 112 -4.99 18.68 -18.33
N ASN A 113 -6.02 18.17 -17.66
CA ASN A 113 -7.22 18.95 -17.32
C ASN A 113 -6.92 20.12 -16.39
N LEU A 114 -6.01 19.95 -15.42
CA LEU A 114 -5.61 21.03 -14.51
C LEU A 114 -4.85 22.16 -15.23
N LYS A 115 -4.16 21.88 -16.34
CA LYS A 115 -3.49 22.92 -17.14
C LYS A 115 -4.49 23.78 -17.93
N SER A 116 -5.64 23.22 -18.30
CA SER A 116 -6.65 23.91 -19.11
C SER A 116 -7.78 24.55 -18.29
N MET A 117 -8.02 24.09 -17.06
CA MET A 117 -9.05 24.61 -16.19
C MET A 117 -8.56 25.80 -15.35
N THR A 118 -9.35 26.89 -15.34
CA THR A 118 -9.14 28.05 -14.45
C THR A 118 -10.01 28.02 -13.20
N VAL A 119 -11.12 27.25 -13.17
CA VAL A 119 -12.01 27.10 -12.01
C VAL A 119 -12.68 25.71 -12.02
N GLY A 120 -12.64 24.99 -10.89
CA GLY A 120 -13.41 23.75 -10.64
C GLY A 120 -12.56 22.47 -10.54
N ALA A 121 -13.12 21.44 -9.89
CA ALA A 121 -12.49 20.13 -9.78
C ALA A 121 -12.64 19.33 -11.09
N PRO A 122 -11.61 18.57 -11.53
CA PRO A 122 -11.73 17.70 -12.70
C PRO A 122 -12.85 16.66 -12.52
N PRO A 123 -13.59 16.29 -13.60
CA PRO A 123 -14.71 15.36 -13.51
C PRO A 123 -14.31 13.94 -13.09
N THR A 124 -13.02 13.60 -13.18
CA THR A 124 -12.46 12.27 -12.92
C THR A 124 -12.01 12.05 -11.47
N ILE A 125 -12.20 13.03 -10.56
CA ILE A 125 -11.67 12.95 -9.20
C ILE A 125 -12.72 12.41 -8.21
N LEU A 126 -12.26 11.65 -7.21
CA LEU A 126 -13.10 11.17 -6.11
C LEU A 126 -13.65 12.35 -5.30
N SER A 127 -14.87 12.20 -4.79
CA SER A 127 -15.44 13.15 -3.83
C SER A 127 -14.65 13.15 -2.52
N TYR A 128 -14.74 14.24 -1.76
CA TYR A 128 -14.09 14.34 -0.45
C TYR A 128 -14.46 13.19 0.49
N SER A 129 -15.74 12.81 0.52
CA SER A 129 -16.23 11.70 1.34
C SER A 129 -15.60 10.36 0.95
N GLU A 130 -15.49 10.07 -0.35
CA GLU A 130 -14.88 8.83 -0.85
C GLU A 130 -13.39 8.79 -0.53
N VAL A 131 -12.70 9.93 -0.60
CA VAL A 131 -11.29 10.04 -0.18
C VAL A 131 -11.16 9.79 1.31
N CYS A 132 -12.00 10.42 2.14
CA CYS A 132 -11.98 10.23 3.59
C CYS A 132 -12.20 8.77 3.99
N GLU A 133 -13.17 8.12 3.35
CA GLU A 133 -13.44 6.70 3.55
C GLU A 133 -12.25 5.83 3.12
N SER A 134 -11.71 6.06 1.92
CA SER A 134 -10.62 5.27 1.34
C SER A 134 -9.33 5.36 2.14
N VAL A 135 -8.99 6.55 2.66
CA VAL A 135 -7.79 6.76 3.49
C VAL A 135 -8.01 6.25 4.94
N GLY A 136 -9.25 6.06 5.35
CA GLY A 136 -9.60 5.53 6.68
C GLY A 136 -9.82 6.59 7.75
N PHE A 137 -10.11 7.84 7.37
CA PHE A 137 -10.40 8.92 8.31
C PHE A 137 -11.62 8.62 9.19
N ASN A 138 -12.66 7.99 8.62
CA ASN A 138 -13.87 7.61 9.35
C ASN A 138 -13.54 6.72 10.56
N LYS A 139 -12.68 5.71 10.36
CA LYS A 139 -12.21 4.82 11.43
C LYS A 139 -11.37 5.56 12.48
N TYR A 140 -10.59 6.56 12.06
CA TYR A 140 -9.82 7.38 12.99
C TYR A 140 -10.74 8.22 13.88
N TRP A 141 -11.70 8.96 13.30
CA TRP A 141 -12.58 9.86 14.06
C TRP A 141 -13.48 9.10 15.05
N GLU A 142 -13.98 7.92 14.69
CA GLU A 142 -14.70 7.04 15.63
C GLU A 142 -13.85 6.65 16.84
N ARG A 143 -12.56 6.33 16.62
CA ARG A 143 -11.62 6.00 17.69
C ARG A 143 -11.28 7.23 18.53
N GLU A 144 -11.09 8.38 17.89
CA GLU A 144 -10.79 9.63 18.60
C GLU A 144 -11.89 9.97 19.59
N GLU A 145 -13.17 9.88 19.20
CA GLU A 145 -14.32 10.09 20.11
C GLU A 145 -14.27 9.15 21.33
N LYS A 146 -13.94 7.87 21.12
CA LYS A 146 -13.80 6.89 22.20
C LYS A 146 -12.70 7.27 23.20
N TYR A 147 -11.62 7.90 22.75
CA TYR A 147 -10.45 8.24 23.56
C TYR A 147 -10.33 9.72 23.92
N LYS A 148 -11.38 10.54 23.70
CA LYS A 148 -11.38 11.95 24.11
C LYS A 148 -11.03 12.09 25.59
N PHE A 149 -9.96 12.85 25.86
CA PHE A 149 -9.39 13.05 27.19
C PHE A 149 -10.40 13.58 28.21
N GLN A 150 -11.34 14.42 27.76
CA GLN A 150 -12.43 14.97 28.58
C GLN A 150 -13.20 13.86 29.33
N ARG A 151 -13.59 12.78 28.63
CA ARG A 151 -14.30 11.64 29.22
C ARG A 151 -13.46 10.86 30.24
N PHE A 152 -12.14 10.93 30.16
CA PHE A 152 -11.24 10.29 31.12
C PHE A 152 -11.09 11.16 32.38
N TYR A 153 -10.99 12.48 32.19
CA TYR A 153 -10.91 13.44 33.28
C TYR A 153 -12.22 13.49 34.09
N GLU A 154 -13.38 13.55 33.43
CA GLU A 154 -14.70 13.55 34.08
C GLU A 154 -14.92 12.27 34.91
N ARG A 155 -14.65 11.08 34.34
CA ARG A 155 -14.72 9.80 35.08
C ARG A 155 -13.75 9.73 36.26
N ARG A 156 -12.58 10.35 36.16
CA ARG A 156 -11.63 10.44 37.29
C ARG A 156 -12.14 11.39 38.37
N MET A 157 -12.74 12.51 38.00
CA MET A 157 -13.30 13.51 38.93
C MET A 157 -14.52 12.94 39.66
N GLU A 158 -15.38 12.19 38.98
CA GLU A 158 -16.51 11.45 39.59
C GLU A 158 -16.03 10.42 40.62
N ARG A 159 -14.97 9.67 40.32
CA ARG A 159 -14.41 8.68 41.26
C ARG A 159 -13.66 9.29 42.44
N THR A 160 -13.16 10.51 42.32
CA THR A 160 -12.32 11.16 43.35
C THR A 160 -13.06 12.23 44.14
N GLY A 161 -14.33 12.51 43.81
CA GLY A 161 -15.16 13.53 44.46
C GLY A 161 -14.63 14.96 44.32
N ARG A 162 -13.65 15.19 43.44
CA ARG A 162 -13.04 16.51 43.22
C ARG A 162 -13.80 17.28 42.14
N SER A 163 -14.13 18.53 42.43
CA SER A 163 -14.83 19.42 41.49
C SER A 163 -13.93 19.84 40.33
N SER A 164 -14.47 19.84 39.11
CA SER A 164 -13.83 20.24 37.85
C SER A 164 -13.55 21.75 37.72
N ARG A 165 -13.82 22.55 38.76
CA ARG A 165 -13.56 24.00 38.77
C ARG A 165 -12.05 24.28 38.76
N GLY A 166 -11.44 24.31 37.58
CA GLY A 166 -10.08 24.83 37.43
C GLY A 166 -9.24 24.34 36.24
N CYS A 167 -9.75 23.48 35.34
CA CYS A 167 -8.92 23.04 34.21
C CYS A 167 -9.24 23.82 32.93
N ILE A 168 -8.41 24.82 32.65
CA ILE A 168 -8.42 25.64 31.44
C ILE A 168 -7.76 24.83 30.32
N TYR A 169 -8.54 24.03 29.58
CA TYR A 169 -8.15 23.62 28.23
C TYR A 169 -9.36 23.79 27.33
N SER A 170 -9.52 25.01 26.81
CA SER A 170 -10.42 25.25 25.69
C SER A 170 -9.80 24.59 24.47
N ASN A 171 -10.43 23.53 23.96
CA ASN A 171 -10.16 23.04 22.61
C ASN A 171 -10.66 24.10 21.62
N ARG A 172 -9.77 25.03 21.26
CA ARG A 172 -9.82 25.79 20.02
C ARG A 172 -8.62 25.38 19.19
N PHE A 173 -8.83 24.39 18.34
CA PHE A 173 -8.13 24.22 17.07
C PHE A 173 -9.17 23.83 16.04
#